data_AF-A0A7V4IJ68-F1
#
_entry.id   AF-A0A7V4IJ68-F1
#
_cell.length_a   1.000
_cell.length_b   1.000
_cell.length_c   1.000
_cell.angle_alpha   90.00
_cell.angle_beta   90.00
_cell.angle_gamma   90.00
#
_symmetry.space_group_name_H-M   'P 1'
#
loop_
_entity.id
_entity.type
_entity.pdbx_description
1 polymer ?
#
loop_
_entity_poly.entity_id
_entity_poly.type
_entity_poly.pdbx_seq_one_letter_code
_entity_poly.pdbx_strand_id
1 'polypeptide(L)'
;MILSHYFEIYNHHFKKDYPLTDRQIWALAEIAAFALTSLTPEVKNFWPWDYTGYYTDHNYPHIVKLQNKLKTPFLKRKSFDEYIKKGIKLAGQHKDMKLA
;
A
#
# COMPACT_ATOMS: atom_id res chain seq x y z
N MET A 1 1.70 -13.08 -4.61
CA MET A 1 0.22 -13.22 -4.67
C MET A 1 -0.53 -12.01 -4.10
N ILE A 2 -0.02 -11.28 -3.09
CA ILE A 2 -0.65 -10.05 -2.56
C ILE A 2 -0.63 -8.90 -3.57
N LEU A 3 0.52 -8.66 -4.21
CA LEU A 3 0.67 -7.58 -5.21
C LEU A 3 -0.34 -7.75 -6.36
N SER A 4 -0.34 -8.90 -7.01
CA SER A 4 -1.25 -9.23 -8.11
C SER A 4 -2.73 -9.08 -7.73
N HIS A 5 -3.10 -9.44 -6.50
CA HIS A 5 -4.47 -9.28 -6.04
C HIS A 5 -4.85 -7.81 -5.85
N TYR A 6 -3.93 -6.97 -5.36
CA TYR A 6 -4.15 -5.53 -5.28
C TYR A 6 -4.42 -4.91 -6.67
N PHE A 7 -3.66 -5.32 -7.69
CA PHE A 7 -3.87 -4.87 -9.07
C PHE A 7 -5.27 -5.26 -9.59
N GLU A 8 -5.71 -6.49 -9.33
CA GLU A 8 -7.03 -6.97 -9.75
C GLU A 8 -8.15 -6.16 -9.10
N ILE A 9 -8.10 -5.99 -7.77
CA ILE A 9 -9.07 -5.17 -7.03
C ILE A 9 -9.13 -3.74 -7.60
N TYR A 10 -7.97 -3.10 -7.79
CA TYR A 10 -7.91 -1.76 -8.34
C TYR A 10 -8.53 -1.69 -9.74
N ASN A 11 -8.15 -2.62 -10.63
CA ASN A 11 -8.61 -2.63 -12.02
C ASN A 11 -10.11 -2.85 -12.14
N HIS A 12 -10.68 -3.71 -11.31
CA HIS A 12 -12.09 -4.09 -11.40
C HIS A 12 -13.03 -3.13 -10.65
N HIS A 13 -12.58 -2.53 -9.55
CA HIS A 13 -13.46 -1.77 -8.67
C HIS A 13 -13.19 -0.26 -8.62
N PHE A 14 -11.99 0.20 -9.02
CA PHE A 14 -11.58 1.58 -8.76
C PHE A 14 -11.07 2.33 -9.99
N LYS A 15 -10.54 1.64 -11.01
CA LYS A 15 -9.90 2.25 -12.18
C LYS A 15 -10.78 3.25 -12.92
N LYS A 16 -12.09 2.98 -13.01
CA LYS A 16 -13.05 3.85 -13.71
C LYS A 16 -13.19 5.22 -13.04
N ASP A 17 -13.25 5.24 -11.71
CA ASP A 17 -13.54 6.45 -10.93
C ASP A 17 -12.27 7.18 -10.47
N TYR A 18 -11.15 6.47 -10.39
CA TYR A 18 -9.89 6.99 -9.87
C TYR A 18 -8.69 6.56 -10.70
N PRO A 19 -8.44 7.20 -11.86
CA PRO A 19 -7.34 6.84 -12.74
C PRO A 19 -5.97 7.19 -12.11
N LEU A 20 -5.24 6.15 -11.72
CA LEU A 20 -3.84 6.16 -11.32
C LEU A 20 -2.94 5.61 -12.42
N THR A 21 -1.68 6.02 -12.40
CA THR A 21 -0.60 5.46 -13.22
C THR A 21 -0.14 4.09 -12.68
N ASP A 22 0.46 3.27 -13.54
CA ASP A 22 0.99 1.96 -13.14
C ASP A 22 1.97 2.04 -11.96
N ARG A 23 2.82 3.08 -11.91
CA ARG A 23 3.74 3.31 -10.77
C ARG A 23 3.00 3.59 -9.47
N GLN A 24 1.92 4.37 -9.51
CA GLN A 24 1.12 4.65 -8.33
C GLN A 24 0.38 3.39 -7.85
N ILE A 25 -0.12 2.56 -8.76
CA ILE A 25 -0.79 1.30 -8.42
C ILE A 25 0.23 0.32 -7.82
N TRP A 26 1.41 0.19 -8.44
CA TRP A 26 2.50 -0.62 -7.93
C TRP A 26 2.95 -0.17 -6.53
N ALA A 27 3.16 1.13 -6.32
CA ALA A 27 3.54 1.68 -5.01
C ALA A 27 2.50 1.35 -3.93
N LEU A 28 1.20 1.48 -4.25
CA LEU A 28 0.13 1.12 -3.34
C LEU A 28 0.09 -0.38 -3.05
N ALA A 29 0.33 -1.23 -4.07
CA ALA A 29 0.39 -2.67 -3.90
C ALA A 29 1.54 -3.08 -2.97
N GLU A 30 2.75 -2.52 -3.16
CA GLU A 30 3.91 -2.71 -2.29
C GLU A 30 3.60 -2.29 -0.86
N ILE A 31 3.10 -1.07 -0.65
CA ILE A 31 2.76 -0.57 0.69
C ILE A 31 1.70 -1.43 1.37
N ALA A 32 0.70 -1.90 0.62
CA ALA A 32 -0.32 -2.80 1.14
C ALA A 32 0.26 -4.17 1.53
N ALA A 33 1.20 -4.70 0.74
CA ALA A 33 1.90 -5.94 1.07
C ALA A 33 2.73 -5.80 2.34
N PHE A 34 3.50 -4.71 2.48
CA PHE A 34 4.22 -4.40 3.72
C PHE A 34 3.26 -4.27 4.90
N ALA A 35 2.16 -3.53 4.75
CA ALA A 35 1.21 -3.34 5.86
C ALA A 35 0.58 -4.66 6.28
N LEU A 36 0.14 -5.49 5.33
CA LEU A 36 -0.46 -6.79 5.62
C LEU A 36 0.52 -7.72 6.33
N THR A 37 1.75 -7.82 5.83
CA THR A 37 2.76 -8.74 6.39
C THR A 37 3.35 -8.28 7.71
N SER A 38 3.44 -6.97 7.94
CA SER A 38 4.18 -6.42 9.08
C SER A 38 3.36 -5.61 10.10
N LEU A 39 2.07 -5.39 9.86
CA LEU A 39 1.16 -4.74 10.81
C LEU A 39 -0.02 -5.62 11.22
N THR A 40 -0.18 -6.81 10.63
CA THR A 40 -1.21 -7.78 10.99
C THR A 40 -0.62 -8.82 11.94
N PRO A 41 -1.02 -8.86 13.23
CA PRO A 41 -0.42 -9.75 14.23
C PRO A 41 -0.41 -11.23 13.82
N GLU A 42 -1.51 -11.69 13.23
CA GLU A 42 -1.67 -13.07 12.79
C GLU A 42 -0.68 -13.42 11.66
N VAL A 43 -0.42 -12.48 10.76
CA VAL A 43 0.50 -12.68 9.63
C VAL A 43 1.95 -12.67 10.09
N LYS A 44 2.30 -11.86 11.10
CA LYS A 44 3.64 -11.85 11.68
C LYS A 44 4.07 -13.21 12.23
N ASN A 45 3.12 -14.02 12.71
CA ASN A 45 3.41 -15.33 13.26
C ASN A 45 3.97 -16.31 12.21
N PHE A 46 3.82 -16.04 10.91
CA PHE A 46 4.45 -16.84 9.85
C PHE A 46 5.95 -16.57 9.70
N TRP A 47 6.44 -15.40 10.15
CA TRP A 47 7.85 -15.01 10.11
C TRP A 47 8.31 -14.51 11.49
N PRO A 48 8.33 -15.39 12.52
CA PRO A 48 8.62 -14.98 13.91
C PRO A 48 10.05 -14.45 14.11
N TRP A 49 10.95 -14.69 13.15
CA TRP A 49 12.33 -14.19 13.15
C TRP A 49 12.47 -12.78 12.53
N ASP A 50 11.42 -12.25 11.90
CA ASP A 50 11.46 -10.92 11.28
C ASP A 50 11.00 -9.83 12.25
N TYR A 51 11.97 -9.16 12.86
CA TYR A 51 11.74 -8.07 13.80
C TYR A 51 11.68 -6.68 13.13
N THR A 52 11.91 -6.59 11.82
CA THR A 52 12.01 -5.30 11.11
C THR A 52 10.67 -4.56 11.07
N GLY A 53 9.56 -5.30 11.03
CA GLY A 53 8.22 -4.74 11.12
C GLY A 53 7.85 -3.87 9.92
N TYR A 54 7.14 -2.76 10.15
CA TYR A 54 6.74 -1.82 9.09
C TYR A 54 7.88 -0.85 8.78
N TYR A 55 8.99 -1.42 8.30
CA TYR A 55 10.21 -0.70 8.01
C TYR A 55 10.12 0.11 6.72
N THR A 56 10.97 1.12 6.60
CA THR A 56 10.95 2.12 5.52
C THR A 56 12.31 2.26 4.83
N ASP A 57 13.28 1.44 5.19
CA ASP A 57 14.65 1.40 4.67
C ASP A 57 14.80 0.38 3.51
N HIS A 58 13.78 0.26 2.65
CA HIS A 58 13.83 -0.57 1.44
C HIS A 58 14.32 0.22 0.22
N ASN A 59 14.56 -0.49 -0.89
CA ASN A 59 15.10 0.03 -2.17
C ASN A 59 14.22 1.07 -2.90
N TYR A 60 13.15 1.57 -2.27
CA TYR A 60 12.16 2.45 -2.89
C TYR A 60 11.90 3.68 -2.02
N PRO A 61 12.89 4.57 -1.83
CA PRO A 61 12.76 5.71 -0.92
C PRO A 61 11.61 6.65 -1.29
N HIS A 62 11.23 6.69 -2.57
CA HIS A 62 10.15 7.53 -3.08
C HIS A 62 8.76 7.13 -2.55
N ILE A 63 8.53 5.87 -2.16
CA ILE A 63 7.21 5.44 -1.61
C ILE A 63 7.10 5.61 -0.10
N VAL A 64 8.22 5.81 0.62
CA VAL A 64 8.28 5.89 2.10
C VAL A 64 7.34 6.96 2.66
N LYS A 65 7.28 8.13 2.02
CA LYS A 65 6.38 9.21 2.45
C LYS A 65 4.91 8.80 2.37
N LEU A 66 4.53 8.07 1.32
CA LEU A 66 3.17 7.54 1.17
C LEU A 66 2.91 6.39 2.17
N GLN A 67 3.88 5.50 2.34
CA GLN A 67 3.84 4.39 3.30
C GLN A 67 3.56 4.88 4.73
N ASN A 68 4.33 5.87 5.20
CA ASN A 68 4.15 6.46 6.52
C ASN A 68 2.75 7.08 6.70
N LYS A 69 2.22 7.74 5.67
CA LYS A 69 0.86 8.29 5.70
C LYS A 69 -0.22 7.21 5.74
N LEU A 70 0.07 6.00 5.23
CA LEU A 70 -0.87 4.89 5.15
C LEU A 70 -0.84 3.95 6.36
N LYS A 71 0.19 4.01 7.21
CA LYS A 71 0.27 3.23 8.45
C LYS A 71 -0.97 3.38 9.34
N THR A 72 -1.30 4.61 9.73
CA THR A 72 -2.44 4.89 10.62
C THR A 72 -3.78 4.53 9.96
N PRO A 73 -4.06 4.91 8.69
CA PRO A 73 -5.22 4.40 7.96
C PRO A 73 -5.33 2.89 7.94
N PHE A 74 -4.22 2.15 7.77
CA PHE A 74 -4.24 0.70 7.83
C PHE A 74 -4.68 0.22 9.22
N LEU A 75 -4.01 0.66 10.28
CA LEU A 75 -4.29 0.19 11.65
C LEU A 75 -5.71 0.54 12.14
N LYS A 76 -6.29 1.65 11.67
CA LYS A 76 -7.63 2.12 12.07
C LYS A 76 -8.75 1.72 11.10
N ARG A 77 -8.43 0.98 10.03
CA ARG A 77 -9.39 0.63 8.97
C ARG A 77 -10.56 -0.17 9.54
N LYS A 78 -11.79 0.16 9.13
CA LYS A 78 -12.95 -0.71 9.37
C LYS A 78 -13.07 -1.80 8.30
N SER A 79 -12.57 -1.51 7.10
CA SER A 79 -12.51 -2.45 5.98
C SER A 79 -11.27 -2.21 5.12
N PHE A 80 -10.90 -3.21 4.32
CA PHE A 80 -9.77 -3.06 3.41
C PHE A 80 -10.07 -2.07 2.27
N ASP A 81 -11.32 -1.99 1.82
CA ASP A 81 -11.79 -0.99 0.85
C ASP A 81 -11.56 0.45 1.31
N GLU A 82 -11.79 0.73 2.61
CA GLU A 82 -11.54 2.07 3.18
C GLU A 82 -10.05 2.42 3.06
N TYR A 83 -9.20 1.45 3.37
CA TYR A 83 -7.75 1.59 3.26
C TYR A 83 -7.32 1.82 1.79
N ILE A 84 -7.83 1.04 0.84
CA ILE A 84 -7.55 1.19 -0.60
C ILE A 84 -7.98 2.57 -1.08
N LYS A 85 -9.22 3.00 -0.78
CA LYS A 85 -9.73 4.32 -1.17
C LYS A 85 -8.86 5.46 -0.62
N LYS A 86 -8.38 5.33 0.62
CA LYS A 86 -7.45 6.30 1.21
C LYS A 86 -6.11 6.32 0.48
N GLY A 87 -5.58 5.15 0.15
CA GLY A 87 -4.37 4.96 -0.67
C GLY A 87 -4.49 5.65 -2.02
N ILE A 88 -5.56 5.37 -2.76
CA ILE A 88 -5.84 5.96 -4.07
C ILE A 88 -5.89 7.49 -3.99
N LYS A 89 -6.63 8.04 -3.00
CA LYS A 89 -6.72 9.48 -2.79
C LYS A 89 -5.36 10.13 -2.54
N LEU A 90 -4.52 9.51 -1.70
CA LEU A 90 -3.20 10.04 -1.38
C LEU A 90 -2.25 9.90 -2.58
N ALA A 91 -2.22 8.75 -3.23
CA ALA A 91 -1.38 8.51 -4.41
C ALA A 91 -1.70 9.48 -5.55
N GLY A 92 -2.99 9.78 -5.79
CA GLY A 92 -3.42 10.76 -6.78
C GLY A 92 -2.88 12.18 -6.55
N GLN A 93 -2.59 12.54 -5.30
CA GLN A 93 -2.04 13.85 -4.89
C GLN A 93 -0.51 13.90 -4.95
N HIS A 94 0.16 12.75 -4.98
CA HIS A 94 1.61 12.64 -5.02
C HIS A 94 2.13 12.75 -6.47
N LYS A 95 2.52 13.97 -6.86
CA LYS A 95 3.10 14.28 -8.18
C LYS A 95 4.50 13.71 -8.38
N ASP A 96 5.21 13.47 -7.28
CA ASP A 96 6.55 12.85 -7.17
C ASP A 96 6.61 11.41 -7.69
N MET A 97 5.46 10.75 -7.87
CA MET A 97 5.35 9.44 -8.53
C MET A 97 4.88 9.51 -9.99
N LYS A 98 4.60 10.73 -10.49
CA LYS A 98 4.25 11.00 -11.89
C LYS A 98 5.48 11.52 -12.65
N LEU A 99 6.23 10.59 -13.24
CA LEU A 99 7.31 10.77 -14.22
C LEU A 99 8.56 11.57 -13.77
N ALA A 100 9.71 10.94 -14.00
CA ALA A 100 10.80 11.57 -14.74
C ALA A 100 10.58 11.23 -16.22
#